data_AF-A0A949AHG1-F1
#
_entry.id   AF-A0A949AHG1-F1
#
_cell.length_a   1.000
_cell.length_b   1.000
_cell.length_c   1.000
_cell.angle_alpha   90.00
_cell.angle_beta   90.00
_cell.angle_gamma   90.00
#
_symmetry.space_group_name_H-M   'P 1'
#
loop_
_entity.id
_entity.type
_entity.pdbx_description
1 polymer ?
#
loop_
_entity_poly.entity_id
_entity_poly.type
_entity_poly.pdbx_seq_one_letter_code
_entity_poly.pdbx_strand_id
1 'polypeptide(L)' 'MPKGGWVVKFNGVEVERCYAVSFDYDMWEYTVNNKDTKKFPATGISNITIEVGED' A
#
# COMPACT_ATOMS: atom_id res chain seq x y z
N MET A 1 4.78 1.73 -18.80
CA MET A 1 3.56 2.18 -18.10
C MET A 1 4.03 3.17 -17.04
N PRO A 2 3.32 4.29 -16.81
CA PRO A 2 3.72 5.24 -15.76
C PRO A 2 3.81 4.47 -14.44
N LYS A 3 4.84 4.77 -13.64
CA LYS A 3 4.97 4.18 -12.31
C LYS A 3 3.74 4.67 -11.51
N GLY A 4 3.08 3.76 -10.77
CA GLY A 4 1.79 4.07 -10.12
C GLY A 4 1.80 5.41 -9.39
N GLY A 5 0.71 6.17 -9.52
CA GLY A 5 0.61 7.55 -9.00
C GLY A 5 0.74 7.68 -7.47
N TRP A 6 0.70 6.56 -6.75
CA TRP A 6 0.90 6.47 -5.31
C TRP A 6 1.99 5.46 -4.96
N VAL A 7 2.80 5.81 -3.96
CA VAL A 7 3.77 4.93 -3.31
C VAL A 7 3.26 4.59 -1.91
N VAL A 8 3.09 3.30 -1.64
CA VAL A 8 2.70 2.81 -0.32
C VAL A 8 3.96 2.39 0.44
N LYS A 9 4.12 2.89 1.66
CA LYS A 9 5.23 2.58 2.54
C LYS A 9 4.77 2.04 3.88
N PHE A 10 5.38 0.96 4.34
CA PHE A 10 5.20 0.43 5.69
C PHE A 10 6.45 0.74 6.51
N ASN A 11 6.30 1.46 7.63
CA ASN A 11 7.41 1.95 8.46
C ASN A 11 8.50 2.69 7.65
N GLY A 12 8.09 3.45 6.62
CA GLY A 12 8.99 4.18 5.74
C GLY A 12 9.64 3.37 4.61
N VAL A 13 9.43 2.04 4.55
CA VAL A 13 9.92 1.19 3.46
C VAL A 13 8.85 1.08 2.37
N GLU A 14 9.22 1.40 1.12
CA GLU A 14 8.35 1.21 -0.04
C GLU A 14 8.01 -0.27 -0.23
N VAL A 15 6.71 -0.57 -0.24
CA VAL A 15 6.19 -1.94 -0.41
C VAL A 15 5.44 -2.12 -1.72
N GLU A 16 4.86 -1.04 -2.25
CA GLU A 16 4.04 -1.12 -3.47
C GLU A 16 3.91 0.24 -4.17
N ARG A 17 3.71 0.21 -5.49
CA ARG A 17 3.29 1.37 -6.29
C ARG A 17 1.97 1.11 -6.98
N CYS A 18 1.00 2.00 -6.82
CA CYS A 18 -0.36 1.77 -7.30
C CYS A 18 -1.08 3.07 -7.71
N TYR A 19 -2.25 2.94 -8.34
CA TYR A 19 -3.15 4.05 -8.67
C TYR A 19 -4.35 4.15 -7.72
N ALA A 20 -4.62 3.07 -6.99
CA ALA A 20 -5.65 3.01 -5.97
C ALA A 20 -5.20 2.05 -4.86
N VAL A 21 -5.46 2.41 -3.61
CA VAL A 21 -5.26 1.56 -2.44
C VAL A 21 -6.46 1.68 -1.51
N SER A 22 -6.92 0.55 -0.98
CA SER A 22 -7.92 0.48 0.08
C SER A 22 -7.43 -0.40 1.21
N PHE A 23 -7.86 -0.10 2.43
CA PHE A 23 -7.47 -0.82 3.64
C PHE A 23 -8.69 -1.45 4.28
N ASP A 24 -8.59 -2.74 4.59
CA ASP A 24 -9.55 -3.48 5.39
C ASP A 24 -8.88 -3.82 6.73
N TYR A 25 -9.21 -3.04 7.76
CA TYR A 25 -8.64 -3.21 9.09
C TYR A 25 -9.28 -4.37 9.88
N ASP A 26 -10.48 -4.80 9.49
CA ASP A 26 -11.17 -5.93 10.13
C ASP A 26 -10.52 -7.25 9.70
N MET A 27 -10.20 -7.38 8.40
CA MET A 27 -9.50 -8.54 7.85
C MET A 27 -7.97 -8.43 7.94
N TRP A 28 -7.45 -7.24 8.27
CA TRP A 28 -6.01 -6.91 8.26
C TRP A 28 -5.40 -7.14 6.87
N GLU A 29 -6.03 -6.58 5.84
CA GLU A 29 -5.63 -6.67 4.43
C GLU A 29 -5.65 -5.30 3.74
N TYR A 30 -4.98 -5.20 2.60
CA TYR A 30 -5.02 -4.04 1.71
C TYR A 30 -5.14 -4.46 0.26
N THR A 31 -5.92 -3.73 -0.52
CA THR A 31 -6.12 -4.01 -1.95
C THR A 31 -5.49 -2.90 -2.78
N VAL A 32 -4.66 -3.27 -3.74
CA VAL A 32 -4.06 -2.33 -4.68
C VAL A 32 -4.68 -2.48 -6.08
N ASN A 33 -4.83 -1.33 -6.75
CA ASN A 33 -5.45 -1.22 -8.07
C ASN A 33 -6.83 -1.90 -8.18
N ASN A 34 -7.56 -2.00 -7.06
CA ASN A 34 -8.86 -2.65 -6.93
C ASN A 34 -8.90 -4.13 -7.34
N LYS A 35 -7.75 -4.82 -7.36
CA LYS A 35 -7.66 -6.18 -7.88
C LYS A 35 -6.74 -7.10 -7.08
N ASP A 36 -5.67 -6.57 -6.52
CA ASP A 36 -4.65 -7.37 -5.84
C ASP A 36 -4.75 -7.13 -4.33
N THR A 37 -5.46 -8.02 -3.64
CA THR A 37 -5.61 -8.00 -2.18
C THR A 37 -4.47 -8.77 -1.53
N LYS A 38 -3.77 -8.09 -0.62
CA LYS A 38 -2.61 -8.60 0.12
C LYS A 38 -2.87 -8.46 1.60
N LYS A 39 -2.42 -9.45 2.37
CA LYS A 39 -2.45 -9.35 3.84
C LYS A 39 -1.41 -8.36 4.33
N PHE A 40 -1.77 -7.58 5.34
CA PHE A 40 -0.75 -6.84 6.08
C PHE A 40 0.20 -7.84 6.78
N PRO A 41 1.50 -7.50 6.91
CA PRO A 41 2.39 -8.18 7.82
C PRO A 41 1.75 -8.39 9.20
N ALA A 42 1.85 -9.62 9.71
CA ALA A 42 1.20 -10.02 10.96
C ALA A 42 1.71 -9.26 12.19
N THR A 43 2.95 -8.74 12.12
CA THR A 43 3.55 -7.93 13.19
C THR A 43 4.46 -6.86 12.59
N GLY A 44 4.69 -5.81 13.39
CA GLY A 44 5.78 -4.87 13.14
C GLY A 44 5.40 -3.62 12.34
N ILE A 45 4.19 -3.49 11.79
CA ILE A 45 3.74 -2.23 11.19
C ILE A 45 3.22 -1.30 12.29
N SER A 46 3.86 -0.16 12.45
CA SER A 46 3.39 0.93 13.33
C SER A 46 2.90 2.14 12.54
N ASN A 47 3.29 2.26 11.26
CA ASN A 47 2.94 3.37 10.40
C ASN A 47 2.74 2.89 8.95
N ILE A 48 1.66 3.38 8.33
CA ILE A 48 1.43 3.29 6.89
C ILE A 48 1.47 4.71 6.32
N THR A 49 2.34 4.94 5.35
CA THR A 49 2.44 6.22 4.64
C THR A 49 2.05 6.03 3.18
N ILE A 50 1.24 6.94 2.64
CA ILE A 50 0.92 7.03 1.21
C ILE A 50 1.47 8.36 0.70
N GLU A 51 2.30 8.29 -0.34
CA GLU A 51 2.89 9.46 -0.99
C GLU A 51 2.53 9.48 -2.48
N VAL A 52 2.55 10.66 -3.08
CA VAL A 52 2.46 10.78 -4.54
C VAL A 52 3.74 10.20 -5.14
N GLY A 53 3.59 9.27 -6.08
CA GLY A 53 4.71 8.78 -6.87
C GLY A 53 5.12 9.83 -7.88
N GLU A 54 6.18 10.58 -7.59
CA GLU A 54 6.85 11.41 -8.60
C GLU A 54 7.66 10.50 -9.54
N ASP A 55 7.55 10.74 -10.85
CA ASP A 55 8.20 9.95 -11.93
C ASP A 55 9.70 10.24 -12.05
#